data_AF-A0AAV8ZD51-F1
#
_entry.id   AF-A0AAV8ZD51-F1
#
_cell.length_a   1.000
_cell.length_b   1.000
_cell.length_c   1.000
_cell.angle_alpha   90.00
_cell.angle_beta   90.00
_cell.angle_gamma   90.00
#
_symmetry.space_group_name_H-M   'P 1'
#
loop_
_entity.id
_entity.type
_entity.pdbx_description
1 polymer ?
#
loop_
_entity_poly.entity_id
_entity_poly.type
_entity_poly.pdbx_seq_one_letter_code
_entity_poly.pdbx_strand_id
1 'polypeptide(L)' 'MNFKITYEDFRERGHVRQLKKNPPNKLSDDQKLDVMLMLEENPHTSSRQTASALNISHSSILRVLTEN' A
#
# COMPACT_ATOMS: atom_id res chain seq x y z
N MET A 1 -3.86 -30.00 -38.08
CA MET A 1 -2.93 -28.94 -37.66
C MET A 1 -3.03 -28.81 -36.14
N ASN A 2 -1.97 -29.10 -35.39
CA ASN A 2 -1.97 -28.97 -33.93
C ASN A 2 -1.55 -27.54 -33.56
N PHE A 3 -2.51 -26.70 -33.17
CA PHE A 3 -2.20 -25.39 -32.60
C PHE A 3 -1.82 -25.57 -31.13
N LYS A 4 -0.52 -25.65 -30.86
CA LYS A 4 0.00 -25.64 -29.50
C LYS A 4 0.02 -24.19 -29.03
N ILE A 5 -1.10 -23.73 -28.47
CA ILE A 5 -1.18 -22.38 -27.86
C ILE A 5 -0.31 -22.39 -26.61
N THR A 6 0.71 -21.53 -26.58
CA THR A 6 1.55 -21.38 -25.40
C THR A 6 0.84 -20.51 -24.36
N TYR A 7 1.29 -20.60 -23.10
CA TYR A 7 0.74 -19.78 -22.03
C TYR A 7 0.89 -18.28 -22.32
N GLU A 8 2.00 -17.88 -22.93
CA GLU A 8 2.25 -16.48 -23.33
C GLU A 8 1.28 -16.03 -24.42
N ASP A 9 1.04 -16.86 -25.46
CA ASP A 9 0.04 -16.56 -26.51
C ASP A 9 -1.36 -16.35 -25.93
N PHE A 10 -1.73 -17.13 -24.92
CA PHE A 10 -3.02 -17.01 -24.24
C PHE A 10 -3.15 -15.70 -23.47
N ARG A 11 -2.05 -15.26 -22.82
CA ARG A 11 -1.99 -14.02 -22.04
C ARG A 11 -1.99 -12.78 -22.94
N GLU A 12 -1.23 -12.80 -24.03
CA GLU A 12 -1.14 -11.69 -25.00
C GLU A 12 -2.47 -11.44 -25.72
N ARG A 13 -3.24 -12.50 -25.98
CA ARG A 13 -4.60 -12.40 -26.56
C ARG A 13 -5.66 -11.85 -25.61
N GLY A 14 -5.28 -11.42 -24.40
CA GLY A 14 -6.18 -10.76 -23.45
C GLY A 14 -7.12 -11.72 -22.73
N HIS A 15 -6.86 -13.03 -22.76
CA HIS A 15 -7.68 -14.02 -22.03
C HIS A 15 -7.40 -14.04 -20.51
N VAL A 16 -6.40 -13.28 -20.06
CA VAL A 16 -6.11 -13.08 -18.63
C VAL A 16 -6.49 -11.66 -18.24
N ARG A 17 -7.33 -11.50 -17.22
CA ARG A 17 -7.65 -10.18 -16.65
C ARG A 17 -6.37 -9.52 -16.15
N GLN A 18 -6.02 -8.36 -16.70
CA GLN A 18 -4.95 -7.54 -16.13
C GLN A 18 -5.45 -6.96 -14.80
N LEU A 19 -4.79 -7.33 -13.69
CA LEU A 19 -5.02 -6.68 -12.40
C LEU A 19 -4.72 -5.20 -12.55
N LYS A 20 -5.68 -4.33 -12.20
CA LYS A 20 -5.43 -2.90 -12.12
C LYS A 20 -4.27 -2.68 -11.15
N LYS A 21 -3.16 -2.14 -11.67
CA LYS A 21 -2.06 -1.69 -10.82
C LYS A 21 -2.60 -0.52 -10.01
N ASN A 22 -3.00 -0.79 -8.77
CA ASN A 22 -3.27 0.30 -7.84
C ASN A 22 -1.97 1.10 -7.68
N PRO A 23 -2.03 2.44 -7.73
CA PRO A 23 -0.85 3.24 -7.49
C PRO A 23 -0.23 2.84 -6.14
N PRO A 24 1.11 2.86 -6.02
CA PRO A 24 1.75 2.57 -4.75
C PRO A 24 1.23 3.58 -3.74
N ASN A 25 0.41 3.09 -2.80
CA ASN A 25 -0.07 3.87 -1.66
C ASN A 25 1.06 3.95 -0.63
N LYS A 26 2.18 4.55 -1.06
CA LYS A 26 3.40 4.72 -0.28
C LYS A 26 3.39 6.13 0.29
N LEU A 27 3.45 6.23 1.61
CA LEU A 27 3.61 7.51 2.29
C LEU A 27 4.95 8.13 1.90
N SER A 28 4.96 9.45 1.77
CA SER A 28 6.20 10.23 1.68
C SER A 28 7.00 10.15 2.98
N ASP A 29 8.30 10.39 2.91
CA ASP A 29 9.16 10.34 4.10
C ASP A 29 8.76 11.39 5.14
N ASP A 30 8.32 12.57 4.70
CA ASP A 30 7.76 13.62 5.58
C ASP A 30 6.52 13.12 6.33
N GLN A 31 5.60 12.45 5.64
CA GLN A 31 4.42 11.87 6.29
C GLN A 31 4.78 10.75 7.28
N LYS A 32 5.83 9.98 7.00
CA LYS A 32 6.32 8.96 7.94
C LYS A 32 6.88 9.62 9.20
N LEU A 33 7.64 10.70 9.03
CA LEU A 33 8.20 11.48 10.12
C LEU A 33 7.10 12.08 10.99
N ASP A 34 6.06 12.68 10.39
CA ASP A 34 4.90 13.23 11.12
C ASP A 34 4.18 12.14 11.95
N VAL A 35 4.00 10.94 11.38
CA VAL A 35 3.40 9.80 12.09
C VAL A 35 4.24 9.42 13.31
N MET A 36 5.58 9.37 13.15
CA MET A 36 6.48 9.01 14.25
C MET A 36 6.50 10.07 15.34
N LEU A 37 6.66 11.34 14.98
CA LEU A 37 6.61 12.48 15.91
C LEU A 37 5.32 12.48 16.73
N MET A 38 4.17 12.34 16.07
CA MET A 38 2.88 12.40 16.77
C MET A 38 2.72 11.28 17.80
N LEU A 39 3.25 10.07 17.49
CA LEU A 39 3.22 8.92 18.40
C LEU A 39 4.25 9.04 19.53
N GLU A 40 5.42 9.63 19.27
CA GLU A 40 6.43 9.88 20.30
C GLU A 40 6.00 10.99 21.27
N GLU A 41 5.45 12.09 20.76
CA GLU A 41 4.94 13.20 21.57
C GLU A 41 3.75 12.76 22.44
N ASN A 42 2.94 11.83 21.93
CA ASN A 42 1.70 11.38 22.59
C ASN A 42 1.60 9.84 22.58
N PRO A 43 2.34 9.13 23.46
CA PRO A 43 2.40 7.66 23.45
C PRO A 43 1.07 6.98 23.81
N HIS A 44 0.11 7.72 24.36
CA HIS A 44 -1.23 7.22 24.67
C HIS A 44 -2.23 7.38 23.51
N THR A 45 -1.85 8.10 22.44
CA THR A 45 -2.72 8.25 21.28
C THR A 45 -2.78 6.96 20.49
N SER A 46 -3.99 6.52 20.17
CA SER A 46 -4.16 5.31 19.36
C SER A 46 -3.71 5.57 17.92
N SER A 47 -3.17 4.53 17.27
CA SER A 47 -2.83 4.58 15.84
C SER A 47 -4.02 4.95 14.93
N ARG A 48 -5.25 4.73 15.41
CA ARG A 48 -6.47 5.13 14.71
C ARG A 48 -6.75 6.63 14.82
N GLN A 49 -6.44 7.24 15.96
CA GLN A 49 -6.55 8.69 16.15
C GLN A 49 -5.49 9.44 15.33
N THR A 50 -4.25 8.95 15.32
CA THR A 50 -3.19 9.54 14.49
C THR A 50 -3.50 9.43 12.99
N ALA A 51 -4.09 8.32 12.56
CA ALA A 51 -4.57 8.13 11.18
C ALA A 51 -5.61 9.18 10.79
N SER A 52 -6.56 9.44 11.70
CA SER A 52 -7.57 10.47 11.49
C SER A 52 -6.97 11.88 11.48
N ALA A 53 -5.99 12.16 12.34
CA ALA A 53 -5.37 13.47 12.44
C ALA A 53 -4.56 13.83 11.19
N LEU A 54 -3.83 12.85 10.63
CA LEU A 54 -2.97 13.04 9.47
C LEU A 54 -3.68 12.76 8.13
N ASN A 55 -4.98 12.44 8.14
CA ASN A 55 -5.74 12.02 6.95
C ASN A 55 -5.09 10.86 6.18
N ILE A 56 -4.48 9.92 6.91
CA ILE A 56 -3.78 8.76 6.36
C ILE A 56 -4.59 7.50 6.67
N SER A 57 -4.51 6.48 5.81
CA SER A 57 -5.17 5.20 6.11
C SER A 57 -4.53 4.56 7.35
N HIS A 58 -5.37 4.01 8.23
CA HIS A 58 -4.90 3.32 9.44
C HIS A 58 -3.89 2.21 9.12
N SER A 59 -4.10 1.49 8.02
CA SER A 59 -3.16 0.47 7.51
C SER A 59 -1.78 1.03 7.14
N SER A 60 -1.68 2.28 6.72
CA SER A 60 -0.40 2.90 6.38
C SER A 60 0.39 3.27 7.63
N ILE A 61 -0.28 3.72 8.70
CA ILE A 61 0.36 3.94 10.00
C ILE A 61 0.91 2.63 10.57
N LEU A 62 0.12 1.55 10.51
CA LEU A 62 0.59 0.23 10.93
C LEU A 62 1.84 -0.21 10.16
N ARG A 63 1.88 0.05 8.84
CA ARG A 63 3.08 -0.23 8.02
C ARG A 63 4.30 0.55 8.49
N VAL A 64 4.15 1.84 8.76
CA VAL A 64 5.25 2.68 9.28
C VAL A 64 5.78 2.11 10.60
N LEU A 65 4.88 1.64 11.48
CA LEU A 65 5.27 1.04 12.75
C LEU A 65 5.92 -0.35 12.63
N THR A 66 5.67 -1.08 11.54
CA THR A 66 6.26 -2.42 11.32
C THR A 66 7.49 -2.42 10.41
N GLU A 67 7.71 -1.35 9.63
CA GLU A 67 8.87 -1.19 8.75
C GLU A 67 10.12 -0.68 9.49
N ASN A 68 9.95 -0.11 10.69
CA ASN A 68 11.03 0.28 11.60
C ASN A 68 11.40 -0.86 12.55
#